data_AF-A0A957GI50-F1
#
_entry.id   AF-A0A957GI50-F1
#
_cell.length_a   1.000
_cell.length_b   1.000
_cell.length_c   1.000
_cell.angle_alpha   90.00
_cell.angle_beta   90.00
_cell.angle_gamma   90.00
#
_symmetry.space_group_name_H-M   'P 1'
#
loop_
_entity.id
_entity.type
_entity.pdbx_description
1 polymer ?
#
loop_
_entity_poly.entity_id
_entity_poly.type
_entity_poly.pdbx_seq_one_letter_code
_entity_poly.pdbx_strand_id
1 'polypeptide(L)'
;GLPGVGKSLYLQQLSLLAHENGRFLHSLQWDVSRLAFEVEAILSRYPEVDSITHPIIRKAAGLWARQGVQQWHEAHPDPRHMLVGEVPLVGNRLVELAQRQDDGVEPLLASEQTTFFLPVPSREIRALIEQARARTIAQPRHANEAYDAPPHVLQINWRDIYELGQQIGLLETVPEGDIPYDPEVYTAVYAHLLQHRHLTVLPITERLENGRSVYDLHIPTTKLQATPAEAIALIAQLETSYGVAEVERQVERWYIV
;
A
#
# COMPACT_ATOMS: atom_id res chain seq x y z
N GLY A 1 2.72 2.84 4.05
CA GLY A 1 4.14 3.23 4.20
C GLY A 1 4.88 3.16 2.87
N LEU A 2 6.02 3.84 2.77
CA LEU A 2 6.81 3.90 1.53
C LEU A 2 7.60 2.61 1.24
N PRO A 3 8.15 2.43 0.02
CA PRO A 3 9.08 1.32 -0.23
C PRO A 3 10.32 1.40 0.67
N GLY A 4 10.83 0.26 1.11
CA GLY A 4 12.04 0.18 1.95
C GLY A 4 11.88 0.60 3.43
N VAL A 5 10.66 0.71 3.96
CA VAL A 5 10.44 0.95 5.41
C VAL A 5 10.24 -0.35 6.21
N GLY A 6 10.38 -1.51 5.56
CA GLY A 6 10.24 -2.81 6.21
C GLY A 6 8.84 -3.46 6.12
N LYS A 7 7.88 -2.88 5.38
CA LYS A 7 6.49 -3.40 5.29
C LYS A 7 6.41 -4.90 5.01
N SER A 8 7.10 -5.37 3.97
CA SER A 8 7.05 -6.78 3.58
C SER A 8 7.69 -7.70 4.62
N LEU A 9 8.72 -7.24 5.35
CA LEU A 9 9.26 -7.98 6.48
C LEU A 9 8.23 -8.10 7.61
N TYR A 10 7.57 -7.00 7.99
CA TYR A 10 6.55 -7.04 9.04
C TYR A 10 5.33 -7.86 8.63
N LEU A 11 4.90 -7.76 7.37
CA LEU A 11 3.86 -8.62 6.82
C LEU A 11 4.27 -10.08 6.93
N GLN A 12 5.51 -10.42 6.58
CA GLN A 12 6.01 -11.78 6.69
C GLN A 12 6.01 -12.28 8.14
N GLN A 13 6.61 -11.51 9.06
CA GLN A 13 6.72 -11.90 10.48
C GLN A 13 5.34 -12.01 11.15
N LEU A 14 4.43 -11.06 10.88
CA LEU A 14 3.05 -11.12 11.38
C LEU A 14 2.33 -12.36 10.84
N SER A 15 2.50 -12.68 9.57
CA SER A 15 1.89 -13.85 8.95
C SER A 15 2.43 -15.15 9.56
N LEU A 16 3.75 -15.27 9.79
CA LEU A 16 4.33 -16.44 10.44
C LEU A 16 3.80 -16.61 11.87
N LEU A 17 3.81 -15.54 12.67
CA LEU A 17 3.29 -15.57 14.05
C LEU A 17 1.81 -15.90 14.09
N ALA A 18 1.00 -15.31 13.21
CA ALA A 18 -0.43 -15.60 13.16
C ALA A 18 -0.69 -17.07 12.80
N HIS A 19 0.06 -17.63 11.85
CA HIS A 19 -0.05 -19.05 11.49
C HIS A 19 0.34 -19.98 12.64
N GLU A 20 1.45 -19.70 13.32
CA GLU A 20 1.88 -20.45 14.52
C GLU A 20 0.83 -20.39 15.64
N ASN A 21 0.06 -19.31 15.71
CA ASN A 21 -1.06 -19.13 16.64
C ASN A 21 -2.40 -19.68 16.09
N GLY A 22 -2.38 -20.49 15.03
CA GLY A 22 -3.55 -21.19 14.51
C GLY A 22 -4.53 -20.31 13.72
N ARG A 23 -4.09 -19.17 13.19
CA ARG A 23 -4.90 -18.31 12.31
C ARG A 23 -4.88 -18.81 10.86
N PHE A 24 -5.99 -18.60 10.16
CA PHE A 24 -6.12 -18.80 8.72
C PHE A 24 -5.86 -17.49 7.99
N LEU A 25 -4.79 -17.42 7.22
CA LEU A 25 -4.32 -16.16 6.67
C LEU A 25 -4.84 -15.90 5.26
N HIS A 26 -5.24 -14.65 5.08
CA HIS A 26 -5.58 -14.06 3.81
C HIS A 26 -4.72 -12.83 3.60
N SER A 27 -4.38 -12.52 2.35
CA SER A 27 -3.56 -11.35 2.04
C SER A 27 -4.18 -10.43 1.00
N LEU A 28 -4.08 -9.12 1.23
CA LEU A 28 -4.40 -8.09 0.26
C LEU A 28 -3.13 -7.31 -0.06
N GLN A 29 -2.71 -7.30 -1.32
CA GLN A 29 -1.47 -6.63 -1.73
C GLN A 29 -1.72 -5.89 -3.04
N TRP A 30 -1.29 -4.63 -3.10
CA TRP A 30 -1.43 -3.80 -4.30
C TRP A 30 -0.95 -4.53 -5.57
N ASP A 31 0.25 -5.10 -5.54
CA ASP A 31 0.84 -5.76 -6.71
C ASP A 31 0.09 -7.02 -7.15
N VAL A 32 -0.69 -7.64 -6.26
CA VAL A 32 -1.54 -8.80 -6.61
C VAL A 32 -2.89 -8.32 -7.13
N SER A 33 -3.51 -7.37 -6.44
CA SER A 33 -4.84 -6.86 -6.78
C SER A 33 -4.84 -6.11 -8.10
N ARG A 34 -3.74 -5.41 -8.44
CA ARG A 34 -3.59 -4.66 -9.69
C ARG A 34 -3.58 -5.54 -10.94
N LEU A 35 -3.10 -6.79 -10.85
CA LEU A 35 -2.96 -7.69 -12.02
C LEU A 35 -4.28 -7.95 -12.75
N ALA A 36 -5.41 -7.97 -12.03
CA ALA A 36 -6.72 -8.16 -12.63
C ALA A 36 -7.15 -6.99 -13.55
N PHE A 37 -6.55 -5.81 -13.36
CA PHE A 37 -6.78 -4.61 -14.15
C PHE A 37 -5.77 -4.47 -15.30
N GLU A 38 -4.70 -5.27 -15.32
CA GLU A 38 -3.68 -5.30 -16.36
C GLU A 38 -4.03 -6.28 -17.49
N VAL A 39 -5.28 -6.24 -17.97
CA VAL A 39 -5.74 -7.02 -19.12
C VAL A 39 -5.82 -6.16 -20.37
N GLU A 40 -5.65 -6.77 -21.54
CA GLU A 40 -5.60 -6.08 -22.84
C GLU A 40 -6.78 -5.10 -23.07
N ALA A 41 -7.99 -5.50 -22.67
CA ALA A 41 -9.19 -4.68 -22.79
C ALA A 41 -9.13 -3.35 -22.00
N ILE A 42 -8.35 -3.32 -20.92
CA ILE A 42 -8.13 -2.13 -20.08
C ILE A 42 -6.86 -1.40 -20.55
N LEU A 43 -5.75 -2.12 -20.71
CA LEU A 43 -4.43 -1.55 -21.03
C LEU A 43 -4.38 -0.88 -22.41
N SER A 44 -5.18 -1.34 -23.38
CA SER A 44 -5.32 -0.69 -24.69
C SER A 44 -5.91 0.73 -24.60
N ARG A 45 -6.65 1.03 -23.53
CA ARG A 45 -7.27 2.34 -23.26
C ARG A 45 -6.51 3.15 -22.23
N TYR A 46 -5.91 2.46 -21.26
CA TYR A 46 -5.26 3.03 -20.08
C TYR A 46 -3.89 2.38 -19.88
N PRO A 47 -2.93 2.62 -20.80
CA PRO A 47 -1.61 2.01 -20.73
C PRO A 47 -0.83 2.56 -19.53
N GLU A 48 0.14 1.76 -19.08
CA GLU A 48 1.18 2.24 -18.17
C GLU A 48 2.09 3.23 -18.92
N VAL A 49 2.43 4.36 -18.28
CA VAL A 49 3.34 5.38 -18.81
C VAL A 49 4.43 5.60 -17.79
N ASP A 50 5.70 5.54 -18.20
CA ASP A 50 6.88 5.72 -17.33
C ASP A 50 6.87 4.82 -16.08
N SER A 51 6.40 3.57 -16.22
CA SER A 51 6.22 2.62 -15.11
C SER A 51 5.19 3.04 -14.05
N ILE A 52 4.31 4.00 -14.38
CA ILE A 52 3.23 4.50 -13.52
C ILE A 52 1.89 3.98 -14.03
N THR A 53 1.20 3.24 -13.17
CA THR A 53 -0.15 2.75 -13.43
C THR A 53 -1.13 3.90 -13.63
N HIS A 54 -1.96 3.80 -14.68
CA HIS A 54 -2.94 4.82 -15.03
C HIS A 54 -3.86 5.18 -13.83
N PRO A 55 -4.19 6.46 -13.59
CA PRO A 55 -5.04 6.91 -12.49
C PRO A 55 -6.35 6.12 -12.34
N ILE A 56 -7.06 5.87 -13.44
CA ILE A 56 -8.32 5.11 -13.40
C ILE A 56 -8.16 3.70 -12.83
N ILE A 57 -7.05 3.01 -13.14
CA ILE A 57 -6.76 1.68 -12.62
C ILE A 57 -6.47 1.76 -11.11
N ARG A 58 -5.71 2.76 -10.68
CA ARG A 58 -5.44 3.01 -9.26
C ARG A 58 -6.72 3.23 -8.47
N LYS A 59 -7.61 4.09 -8.97
CA LYS A 59 -8.91 4.34 -8.35
C LYS A 59 -9.78 3.08 -8.31
N ALA A 60 -9.88 2.37 -9.43
CA ALA A 60 -10.70 1.16 -9.54
C ALA A 60 -10.22 0.05 -8.59
N ALA A 61 -8.92 -0.19 -8.54
CA ALA A 61 -8.33 -1.19 -7.63
C ALA A 61 -8.53 -0.82 -6.15
N GLY A 62 -8.46 0.47 -5.80
CA GLY A 62 -8.77 0.94 -4.46
C GLY A 62 -10.23 0.74 -4.05
N LEU A 63 -11.17 1.07 -4.93
CA LEU A 63 -12.60 0.84 -4.69
C LEU A 63 -12.93 -0.66 -4.63
N TRP A 64 -12.33 -1.45 -5.52
CA TRP A 64 -12.44 -2.90 -5.45
C TRP A 64 -11.93 -3.44 -4.11
N ALA A 65 -10.79 -2.95 -3.62
CA ALA A 65 -10.22 -3.43 -2.37
C ALA A 65 -11.17 -3.23 -1.17
N ARG A 66 -11.93 -2.12 -1.13
CA ARG A 66 -12.97 -1.91 -0.12
C ARG A 66 -14.06 -3.00 -0.20
N GLN A 67 -14.56 -3.27 -1.40
CA GLN A 67 -15.55 -4.32 -1.64
C GLN A 67 -15.00 -5.72 -1.30
N GLY A 68 -13.76 -6.00 -1.68
CA GLY A 68 -13.08 -7.27 -1.40
C GLY A 68 -12.88 -7.51 0.10
N VAL A 69 -12.55 -6.48 0.87
CA VAL A 69 -12.47 -6.57 2.35
C VAL A 69 -13.84 -6.89 2.94
N GLN A 70 -14.90 -6.24 2.47
CA GLN A 70 -16.27 -6.51 2.93
C GLN A 70 -16.68 -7.96 2.65
N GLN A 71 -16.59 -8.38 1.39
CA GLN A 71 -16.96 -9.72 0.96
C GLN A 71 -16.14 -10.79 1.69
N TRP A 72 -14.85 -10.52 1.90
CA TRP A 72 -13.98 -11.39 2.69
C TRP A 72 -14.48 -11.53 4.14
N HIS A 73 -14.83 -10.41 4.79
CA HIS A 73 -15.32 -10.42 6.17
C HIS A 73 -16.63 -11.20 6.30
N GLU A 74 -17.57 -10.98 5.37
CA GLU A 74 -18.85 -11.70 5.32
C GLU A 74 -18.67 -13.21 5.07
N ALA A 75 -17.72 -13.59 4.22
CA ALA A 75 -17.43 -14.99 3.92
C ALA A 75 -16.69 -15.74 5.04
N HIS A 76 -16.06 -15.02 5.98
CA HIS A 76 -15.21 -15.59 7.03
C HIS A 76 -15.59 -15.10 8.43
N PRO A 77 -16.77 -15.49 8.97
CA PRO A 77 -17.22 -15.06 10.29
C PRO A 77 -16.43 -15.66 11.46
N ASP A 78 -15.66 -16.73 11.22
CA ASP A 78 -14.80 -17.33 12.25
C ASP A 78 -13.59 -16.42 12.54
N PRO A 79 -13.39 -15.97 13.79
CA PRO A 79 -12.32 -15.03 14.16
C PRO A 79 -10.91 -15.61 13.98
N ARG A 80 -10.75 -16.89 13.66
CA ARG A 80 -9.46 -17.48 13.27
C ARG A 80 -8.99 -16.98 11.91
N HIS A 81 -9.89 -16.51 11.04
CA HIS A 81 -9.48 -15.89 9.79
C HIS A 81 -8.91 -14.49 10.03
N MET A 82 -7.79 -14.20 9.39
CA MET A 82 -7.11 -12.91 9.51
C MET A 82 -6.69 -12.43 8.12
N LEU A 83 -7.10 -11.22 7.77
CA LEU A 83 -6.68 -10.53 6.55
C LEU A 83 -5.50 -9.61 6.89
N VAL A 84 -4.39 -9.79 6.18
CA VAL A 84 -3.19 -8.97 6.32
C VAL A 84 -2.91 -8.22 5.01
N GLY A 85 -2.79 -6.90 5.10
CA GLY A 85 -2.60 -6.04 3.94
C GLY A 85 -1.19 -5.47 3.81
N GLU A 86 -0.59 -5.48 2.60
CA GLU A 86 0.44 -4.51 2.24
C GLU A 86 -0.20 -3.38 1.42
N VAL A 87 -0.37 -2.22 2.06
CA VAL A 87 -1.19 -1.11 1.54
C VAL A 87 -0.31 0.14 1.31
N PRO A 88 0.23 0.34 0.09
CA PRO A 88 1.10 1.47 -0.20
C PRO A 88 0.32 2.75 -0.51
N LEU A 89 -0.24 3.45 0.48
CA LEU A 89 -1.15 4.60 0.25
C LEU A 89 -0.63 5.70 -0.72
N VAL A 90 0.69 5.97 -0.73
CA VAL A 90 1.29 7.05 -1.53
C VAL A 90 1.14 6.78 -3.03
N GLY A 91 0.65 7.80 -3.73
CA GLY A 91 0.35 7.75 -5.15
C GLY A 91 -0.98 7.06 -5.47
N ASN A 92 -1.98 7.19 -4.58
CA ASN A 92 -3.32 6.59 -4.74
C ASN A 92 -3.33 5.05 -4.90
N ARG A 93 -2.40 4.33 -4.26
CA ARG A 93 -2.42 2.87 -4.30
C ARG A 93 -3.12 2.35 -3.04
N LEU A 94 -4.39 1.99 -3.19
CA LEU A 94 -5.29 1.55 -2.11
C LEU A 94 -5.57 2.60 -1.03
N VAL A 95 -5.46 3.90 -1.33
CA VAL A 95 -5.79 4.96 -0.35
C VAL A 95 -7.26 4.93 0.04
N GLU A 96 -8.11 4.35 -0.80
CA GLU A 96 -9.54 4.17 -0.56
C GLU A 96 -9.78 3.39 0.75
N LEU A 97 -8.85 2.53 1.19
CA LEU A 97 -8.94 1.87 2.49
C LEU A 97 -8.71 2.82 3.68
N ALA A 98 -8.01 3.94 3.48
CA ALA A 98 -7.75 4.96 4.50
C ALA A 98 -8.82 6.07 4.49
N GLN A 99 -9.34 6.43 3.32
CA GLN A 99 -10.39 7.43 3.15
C GLN A 99 -11.71 6.98 3.78
N ARG A 100 -12.38 7.89 4.48
CA ARG A 100 -13.74 7.66 4.93
C ARG A 100 -14.70 7.66 3.75
N GLN A 101 -15.46 6.58 3.58
CA GLN A 101 -16.52 6.51 2.56
C GLN A 101 -17.82 6.01 3.18
N ASP A 102 -18.96 6.41 2.62
CA ASP A 102 -20.26 5.96 3.07
C ASP A 102 -20.63 4.65 2.36
N ASP A 103 -20.07 3.54 2.83
CA ASP A 103 -20.32 2.20 2.31
C ASP A 103 -20.36 1.14 3.42
N GLY A 104 -20.68 -0.12 3.04
CA GLY A 104 -20.85 -1.21 3.99
C GLY A 104 -19.58 -1.64 4.73
N VAL A 105 -18.39 -1.33 4.20
CA VAL A 105 -17.12 -1.74 4.82
C VAL A 105 -16.58 -0.72 5.81
N GLU A 106 -17.02 0.55 5.70
CA GLU A 106 -16.52 1.62 6.56
C GLU A 106 -16.63 1.33 8.07
N PRO A 107 -17.74 0.78 8.60
CA PRO A 107 -17.81 0.42 10.01
C PRO A 107 -16.73 -0.58 10.44
N LEU A 108 -16.37 -1.53 9.56
CA LEU A 108 -15.29 -2.50 9.83
C LEU A 108 -13.92 -1.82 9.81
N LEU A 109 -13.64 -1.00 8.79
CA LEU A 109 -12.36 -0.29 8.64
C LEU A 109 -12.09 0.73 9.76
N ALA A 110 -13.16 1.33 10.30
CA ALA A 110 -13.08 2.30 11.40
C ALA A 110 -13.19 1.65 12.79
N SER A 111 -13.37 0.33 12.88
CA SER A 111 -13.47 -0.39 14.15
C SER A 111 -12.13 -0.91 14.65
N GLU A 112 -12.08 -1.29 15.93
CA GLU A 112 -10.91 -1.93 16.56
C GLU A 112 -10.51 -3.27 15.93
N GLN A 113 -11.37 -3.86 15.08
CA GLN A 113 -11.03 -5.07 14.33
C GLN A 113 -10.05 -4.81 13.18
N THR A 114 -9.88 -3.55 12.77
CA THR A 114 -8.95 -3.16 11.71
C THR A 114 -7.88 -2.24 12.28
N THR A 115 -6.61 -2.65 12.23
CA THR A 115 -5.48 -1.83 12.66
C THR A 115 -4.51 -1.60 11.51
N PHE A 116 -4.14 -0.33 11.30
CA PHE A 116 -3.08 0.07 10.37
C PHE A 116 -1.77 0.20 11.13
N PHE A 117 -0.79 -0.62 10.78
CA PHE A 117 0.56 -0.52 11.33
C PHE A 117 1.43 0.34 10.43
N LEU A 118 2.00 1.40 10.99
CA LEU A 118 2.95 2.26 10.31
C LEU A 118 4.38 1.97 10.82
N PRO A 119 5.17 1.17 10.09
CA PRO A 119 6.60 1.06 10.36
C PRO A 119 7.33 2.38 10.10
N VAL A 120 8.03 2.88 11.11
CA VAL A 120 8.82 4.13 11.08
C VAL A 120 10.27 3.81 11.47
N PRO A 121 11.15 3.56 10.49
CA PRO A 121 12.56 3.35 10.80
C PRO A 121 13.23 4.60 11.37
N SER A 122 14.24 4.40 12.22
CA SER A 122 15.17 5.50 12.53
C SER A 122 15.94 5.89 11.27
N ARG A 123 16.53 7.08 11.25
CA ARG A 123 17.37 7.54 10.12
C ARG A 123 18.51 6.56 9.83
N GLU A 124 19.12 6.01 10.88
CA GLU A 124 20.19 5.03 10.80
C GLU A 124 19.72 3.70 10.19
N ILE A 125 18.62 3.14 10.69
CA ILE A 125 18.02 1.92 10.13
C ILE A 125 17.60 2.13 8.68
N ARG A 126 17.05 3.30 8.36
CA ARG A 126 16.67 3.62 6.99
C ARG A 126 17.87 3.60 6.05
N ALA A 127 18.98 4.24 6.42
CA ALA A 127 20.20 4.23 5.61
C ALA A 127 20.73 2.80 5.39
N LEU A 128 20.66 1.93 6.41
CA LEU A 128 21.03 0.52 6.28
C LEU A 128 20.12 -0.24 5.32
N ILE A 129 18.80 0.00 5.36
CA ILE A 129 17.84 -0.64 4.45
C ILE A 129 18.10 -0.22 2.99
N GLU A 130 18.36 1.06 2.75
CA GLU A 130 18.65 1.57 1.41
C GLU A 130 19.95 0.97 0.83
N GLN A 131 21.01 0.87 1.64
CA GLN A 131 22.25 0.21 1.24
C GLN A 131 22.08 -1.31 1.02
N ALA A 132 21.22 -1.97 1.79
CA ALA A 132 20.91 -3.38 1.58
C ALA A 132 20.14 -3.58 0.27
N ARG A 133 19.13 -2.73 -0.01
CA ARG A 133 18.34 -2.78 -1.24
C ARG A 133 19.17 -2.57 -2.51
N ALA A 134 20.08 -1.60 -2.49
CA ALA A 134 20.98 -1.38 -3.64
C ALA A 134 21.79 -2.65 -3.98
N ARG A 135 22.15 -3.45 -2.97
CA ARG A 135 22.84 -4.74 -3.16
C ARG A 135 21.93 -5.85 -3.66
N THR A 136 20.72 -5.98 -3.12
CA THR A 136 19.79 -7.06 -3.51
C THR A 136 19.17 -6.83 -4.89
N ILE A 137 18.94 -5.59 -5.32
CA ILE A 137 18.53 -5.30 -6.70
C ILE A 137 19.64 -5.72 -7.69
N ALA A 138 20.90 -5.49 -7.33
CA ALA A 138 22.04 -5.91 -8.15
C ALA A 138 22.29 -7.42 -8.13
N GLN A 139 21.84 -8.12 -7.07
CA GLN A 139 22.04 -9.56 -6.86
C GLN A 139 20.80 -10.18 -6.17
N PRO A 140 19.68 -10.35 -6.91
CA PRO A 140 18.41 -10.78 -6.32
C PRO A 140 18.47 -12.26 -5.90
N ARG A 141 17.92 -12.56 -4.72
CA ARG A 141 17.74 -13.92 -4.18
C ARG A 141 16.35 -14.47 -4.45
N HIS A 142 15.39 -13.62 -4.84
CA HIS A 142 14.04 -13.98 -5.26
C HIS A 142 13.61 -13.08 -6.44
N ALA A 143 12.77 -13.58 -7.35
CA ALA A 143 12.34 -12.84 -8.55
C ALA A 143 11.74 -11.46 -8.22
N ASN A 144 10.92 -11.39 -7.16
CA ASN A 144 10.31 -10.15 -6.67
C ASN A 144 11.30 -9.08 -6.20
N GLU A 145 12.54 -9.45 -5.82
CA GLU A 145 13.55 -8.48 -5.36
C GLU A 145 14.12 -7.66 -6.53
N ALA A 146 14.06 -8.17 -7.76
CA ALA A 146 14.46 -7.41 -8.95
C ALA A 146 13.45 -6.32 -9.31
N TYR A 147 12.21 -6.45 -8.85
CA TYR A 147 11.13 -5.47 -9.06
C TYR A 147 11.03 -4.45 -7.92
N ASP A 148 11.93 -4.51 -6.93
CA ASP A 148 11.96 -3.52 -5.87
C ASP A 148 12.25 -2.12 -6.41
N ALA A 149 11.56 -1.12 -5.86
CA ALA A 149 11.72 0.26 -6.26
C ALA A 149 13.20 0.71 -6.20
N PRO A 150 13.78 1.18 -7.32
CA PRO A 150 15.16 1.62 -7.38
C PRO A 150 15.39 2.90 -6.55
N PRO A 151 16.65 3.25 -6.20
CA PRO A 151 16.95 4.37 -5.31
C PRO A 151 16.33 5.72 -5.73
N HIS A 152 16.30 6.04 -7.02
CA HIS A 152 15.69 7.27 -7.52
C HIS A 152 14.17 7.33 -7.25
N VAL A 153 13.48 6.20 -7.28
CA VAL A 153 12.05 6.11 -6.94
C VAL A 153 11.85 6.37 -5.44
N LEU A 154 12.80 5.99 -4.58
CA LEU A 154 12.73 6.32 -3.15
C LEU A 154 12.84 7.83 -2.92
N GLN A 155 13.73 8.52 -3.64
CA GLN A 155 13.86 9.98 -3.58
C GLN A 155 12.60 10.70 -4.07
N ILE A 156 11.98 10.23 -5.17
CA ILE A 156 10.68 10.76 -5.65
C ILE A 156 9.61 10.58 -4.58
N ASN A 157 9.46 9.37 -4.03
CA ASN A 157 8.48 9.11 -2.98
C ASN A 157 8.71 9.97 -1.72
N TRP A 158 9.97 10.33 -1.40
CA TRP A 158 10.25 11.24 -0.30
C TRP A 158 9.81 12.66 -0.59
N ARG A 159 10.10 13.13 -1.79
CA ARG A 159 9.59 14.41 -2.25
C ARG A 159 8.07 14.45 -2.19
N ASP A 160 7.38 13.39 -2.64
CA ASP A 160 5.92 13.28 -2.54
C ASP A 160 5.42 13.41 -1.09
N ILE A 161 6.14 12.85 -0.10
CA ILE A 161 5.78 12.99 1.33
C ILE A 161 5.92 14.44 1.80
N TYR A 162 6.99 15.14 1.43
CA TYR A 162 7.18 16.53 1.83
C TYR A 162 6.22 17.48 1.10
N GLU A 163 6.01 17.28 -0.20
CA GLU A 163 5.02 18.02 -0.98
C GLU A 163 3.62 17.80 -0.41
N LEU A 164 3.29 16.56 -0.05
CA LEU A 164 2.07 16.27 0.65
C LEU A 164 2.01 16.99 2.00
N GLY A 165 3.06 16.89 2.81
CA GLY A 165 3.17 17.58 4.10
C GLY A 165 2.91 19.09 3.98
N GLN A 166 3.41 19.72 2.91
CA GLN A 166 3.12 21.12 2.62
C GLN A 166 1.64 21.33 2.24
N GLN A 167 1.10 20.52 1.33
CA GLN A 167 -0.29 20.62 0.85
C GLN A 167 -1.33 20.49 1.97
N ILE A 168 -1.06 19.66 2.98
CA ILE A 168 -1.94 19.47 4.14
C ILE A 168 -1.60 20.40 5.33
N GLY A 169 -0.67 21.34 5.15
CA GLY A 169 -0.32 22.36 6.13
C GLY A 169 0.53 21.87 7.31
N LEU A 170 1.18 20.71 7.20
CA LEU A 170 2.16 20.23 8.19
C LEU A 170 3.55 20.87 8.01
N LEU A 171 3.85 21.35 6.80
CA LEU A 171 5.11 22.00 6.45
C LEU A 171 4.84 23.35 5.77
N GLU A 172 5.66 24.35 6.04
CA GLU A 172 5.58 25.64 5.33
C GLU A 172 6.21 25.54 3.93
N THR A 173 7.34 24.84 3.82
CA THR A 173 8.11 24.70 2.59
C THR A 173 8.63 23.29 2.40
N VAL A 174 8.78 22.89 1.14
CA VAL A 174 9.49 21.66 0.75
C VAL A 174 10.98 22.00 0.59
N PRO A 175 11.91 21.25 1.22
CA PRO A 175 13.34 21.48 1.04
C PRO A 175 13.78 21.34 -0.43
N GLU A 176 14.69 22.21 -0.88
CA GLU A 176 15.31 22.10 -2.20
C GLU A 176 16.42 21.04 -2.22
N GLY A 177 16.62 20.39 -3.38
CA GLY A 177 17.70 19.42 -3.58
C GLY A 177 17.35 17.98 -3.15
N ASP A 178 18.35 17.28 -2.58
CA ASP A 178 18.20 15.92 -2.08
C ASP A 178 17.55 15.97 -0.68
N ILE A 179 16.33 15.44 -0.58
CA ILE A 179 15.50 15.55 0.63
C ILE A 179 15.75 14.33 1.51
N PRO A 180 16.29 14.52 2.73
CA PRO A 180 16.55 13.40 3.62
C PRO A 180 15.24 12.82 4.17
N TYR A 181 15.27 11.53 4.43
CA TYR A 181 14.23 10.88 5.22
C TYR A 181 14.13 11.53 6.61
N ASP A 182 12.92 11.96 6.97
CA ASP A 182 12.61 12.43 8.31
C ASP A 182 11.47 11.58 8.91
N PRO A 183 11.74 10.81 9.99
CA PRO A 183 10.72 9.98 10.62
C PRO A 183 9.56 10.78 11.19
N GLU A 184 9.76 12.04 11.60
CA GLU A 184 8.71 12.88 12.16
C GLU A 184 7.74 13.34 11.06
N VAL A 185 8.27 13.89 9.97
CA VAL A 185 7.47 14.29 8.79
C VAL A 185 6.71 13.08 8.23
N TYR A 186 7.40 11.95 8.05
CA TYR A 186 6.80 10.72 7.58
C TYR A 186 5.65 10.25 8.48
N THR A 187 5.85 10.26 9.79
CA THR A 187 4.82 9.86 10.75
C THR A 187 3.63 10.80 10.69
N ALA A 188 3.86 12.12 10.69
CA ALA A 188 2.80 13.12 10.68
C ALA A 188 1.93 13.04 9.41
N VAL A 189 2.57 12.88 8.24
CA VAL A 189 1.85 12.72 6.96
C VAL A 189 0.99 11.45 6.96
N TYR A 190 1.52 10.31 7.38
CA TYR A 190 0.73 9.08 7.44
C TYR A 190 -0.34 9.11 8.54
N ALA A 191 -0.09 9.78 9.65
CA ALA A 191 -1.10 9.99 10.69
C ALA A 191 -2.27 10.83 10.18
N HIS A 192 -1.99 11.85 9.37
CA HIS A 192 -3.04 12.60 8.68
C HIS A 192 -3.82 11.69 7.73
N LEU A 193 -3.14 10.97 6.83
CA LEU A 193 -3.80 10.07 5.87
C LEU A 193 -4.66 8.98 6.54
N LEU A 194 -4.29 8.57 7.75
CA LEU A 194 -4.96 7.52 8.51
C LEU A 194 -5.79 8.06 9.67
N GLN A 195 -6.15 9.36 9.67
CA GLN A 195 -6.87 10.01 10.77
C GLN A 195 -8.24 9.39 11.09
N HIS A 196 -8.80 8.61 10.15
CA HIS A 196 -10.08 7.90 10.31
C HIS A 196 -9.90 6.40 10.60
N ARG A 197 -8.69 5.95 10.93
CA ARG A 197 -8.34 4.54 11.15
C ARG A 197 -7.63 4.34 12.49
N HIS A 198 -7.69 3.13 13.02
CA HIS A 198 -6.87 2.76 14.17
C HIS A 198 -5.42 2.60 13.73
N LEU A 199 -4.62 3.64 13.95
CA LEU A 199 -3.20 3.67 13.61
C LEU A 199 -2.35 3.24 14.80
N THR A 200 -1.44 2.29 14.58
CA THR A 200 -0.34 1.97 15.48
C THR A 200 0.98 2.29 14.79
N VAL A 201 1.73 3.24 15.33
CA VAL A 201 3.09 3.55 14.87
C VAL A 201 4.06 2.53 15.47
N LEU A 202 4.91 1.94 14.63
CA LEU A 202 5.93 0.96 15.01
C LEU A 202 7.31 1.57 14.76
N PRO A 203 7.96 2.14 15.79
CA PRO A 203 9.35 2.60 15.68
C PRO A 203 10.27 1.42 15.38
N ILE A 204 11.14 1.56 14.38
CA ILE A 204 12.14 0.55 14.02
C ILE A 204 13.51 1.13 14.27
N THR A 205 14.06 0.80 15.44
CA THR A 205 15.38 1.25 15.88
C THR A 205 16.45 0.16 15.71
N GLU A 206 16.03 -1.07 15.41
CA GLU A 206 16.92 -2.22 15.31
C GLU A 206 16.76 -2.94 13.98
N ARG A 207 17.87 -3.51 13.50
CA ARG A 207 17.87 -4.34 12.32
C ARG A 207 17.45 -5.75 12.70
N LEU A 208 16.30 -6.17 12.18
CA LEU A 208 15.92 -7.57 12.19
C LEU A 208 16.70 -8.31 11.10
N GLU A 209 17.48 -9.31 11.50
CA GLU A 209 18.14 -10.19 10.54
C GLU A 209 17.11 -11.15 9.96
N ASN A 210 16.93 -11.12 8.64
CA ASN A 210 16.20 -12.13 7.92
C ASN A 210 17.18 -12.96 7.10
N GLY A 211 17.34 -14.23 7.46
CA GLY A 211 18.22 -15.17 6.76
C GLY A 211 17.68 -15.63 5.40
N ARG A 212 16.47 -15.19 5.02
CA ARG A 212 15.75 -15.57 3.79
C ARG A 212 15.10 -14.35 3.14
N SER A 213 14.55 -14.53 1.94
CA SER A 213 13.74 -13.49 1.27
C SER A 213 12.48 -13.20 2.09
N VAL A 214 12.08 -11.93 2.16
CA VAL A 214 10.82 -11.50 2.80
C VAL A 214 9.58 -12.01 2.04
N TYR A 215 9.75 -12.45 0.79
CA TYR A 215 8.69 -12.98 -0.05
C TYR A 215 8.47 -14.50 0.12
N ASP A 216 9.39 -15.20 0.80
CA ASP A 216 9.32 -16.64 1.01
C ASP A 216 8.39 -17.02 2.17
N LEU A 217 7.09 -16.81 1.98
CA LEU A 217 6.06 -17.27 2.91
C LEU A 217 5.76 -18.75 2.66
N HIS A 218 6.30 -19.63 3.51
CA HIS A 218 6.06 -21.08 3.46
C HIS A 218 4.79 -21.49 4.22
N ILE A 219 3.77 -20.64 4.21
CA ILE A 219 2.51 -20.85 4.92
C ILE A 219 1.33 -20.72 3.94
N PRO A 220 0.27 -21.54 4.07
CA PRO A 220 -0.92 -21.41 3.25
C PRO A 220 -1.54 -20.01 3.45
N THR A 221 -1.60 -19.22 2.37
CA THR A 221 -2.18 -17.88 2.36
C THR A 221 -3.08 -17.73 1.15
N THR A 222 -4.35 -17.36 1.36
CA THR A 222 -5.28 -17.06 0.25
C THR A 222 -5.15 -15.59 -0.12
N LYS A 223 -4.95 -15.30 -1.40
CA LYS A 223 -4.80 -13.91 -1.87
C LYS A 223 -6.15 -13.36 -2.31
N LEU A 224 -6.50 -12.19 -1.79
CA LEU A 224 -7.62 -11.41 -2.32
C LEU A 224 -7.19 -10.84 -3.67
N GLN A 225 -7.96 -11.17 -4.71
CA GLN A 225 -7.70 -10.70 -6.07
C GLN A 225 -9.02 -10.49 -6.80
N ALA A 226 -9.14 -9.41 -7.55
CA ALA A 226 -10.28 -9.18 -8.41
C ALA A 226 -10.27 -10.19 -9.56
N THR A 227 -11.45 -10.51 -10.07
CA THR A 227 -11.56 -11.13 -11.38
C THR A 227 -11.42 -10.06 -12.47
N PRO A 228 -10.93 -10.41 -13.67
CA PRO A 228 -10.92 -9.47 -14.81
C PRO A 228 -12.31 -8.89 -15.13
N ALA A 229 -13.38 -9.65 -14.92
CA ALA A 229 -14.74 -9.19 -15.13
C ALA A 229 -15.15 -8.08 -14.15
N GLU A 230 -14.82 -8.23 -12.86
CA GLU A 230 -15.04 -7.19 -11.85
C GLU A 230 -14.21 -5.93 -12.16
N ALA A 231 -12.96 -6.10 -12.57
CA ALA A 231 -12.08 -5.00 -12.95
C ALA A 231 -12.66 -4.18 -14.12
N ILE A 232 -13.13 -4.85 -15.18
CA ILE A 232 -13.76 -4.21 -16.34
C ILE A 232 -15.05 -3.49 -15.91
N ALA A 233 -15.89 -4.13 -15.09
CA ALA A 233 -17.14 -3.55 -14.63
C ALA A 233 -16.91 -2.28 -13.80
N LEU A 234 -15.94 -2.29 -12.88
CA LEU A 234 -15.60 -1.12 -12.06
C LEU A 234 -15.04 0.04 -12.88
N ILE A 235 -14.19 -0.24 -13.87
CA ILE A 235 -13.69 0.80 -14.77
C ILE A 235 -14.84 1.42 -15.56
N ALA A 236 -15.72 0.60 -16.14
CA ALA A 236 -16.90 1.11 -16.87
C ALA A 236 -17.84 1.94 -15.95
N GLN A 237 -17.98 1.53 -14.69
CA GLN A 237 -18.76 2.28 -13.70
C GLN A 237 -18.14 3.65 -13.41
N LEU A 238 -16.81 3.72 -13.22
CA LEU A 238 -16.09 4.97 -12.98
C LEU A 238 -16.20 5.93 -14.17
N GLU A 239 -16.04 5.40 -15.38
CA GLU A 239 -16.22 6.16 -16.63
C GLU A 239 -17.62 6.76 -16.73
N THR A 240 -18.64 5.98 -16.39
CA THR A 240 -20.04 6.42 -16.46
C THR A 240 -20.39 7.42 -15.37
N SER A 241 -19.87 7.21 -14.15
CA SER A 241 -20.29 7.99 -12.97
C SER A 241 -19.57 9.33 -12.86
N TYR A 242 -18.29 9.38 -13.25
CA TYR A 242 -17.43 10.55 -13.06
C TYR A 242 -16.79 11.03 -14.38
N GLY A 243 -16.51 10.11 -15.30
CA GLY A 243 -15.67 10.37 -16.46
C GLY A 243 -14.18 10.36 -16.11
N VAL A 244 -13.33 10.05 -17.08
CA VAL A 244 -11.88 9.80 -16.88
C VAL A 244 -11.17 11.01 -16.25
N ALA A 245 -11.41 12.22 -16.77
CA ALA A 245 -10.75 13.43 -16.30
C ALA A 245 -11.10 13.79 -14.83
N GLU A 246 -12.31 13.45 -14.37
CA GLU A 246 -12.68 13.66 -12.97
C GLU A 246 -12.02 12.61 -12.07
N VAL A 247 -11.94 11.36 -12.52
CA VAL A 247 -11.20 10.33 -11.79
C VAL A 247 -9.73 10.72 -11.65
N GLU A 248 -9.10 11.23 -12.71
CA GLU A 248 -7.73 11.72 -12.66
C GLU A 248 -7.55 12.82 -11.62
N ARG A 249 -8.45 13.82 -11.57
CA ARG A 249 -8.43 14.86 -10.53
C ARG A 249 -8.61 14.30 -9.12
N GLN A 250 -9.47 13.30 -8.93
CA GLN A 250 -9.64 12.64 -7.63
C GLN A 250 -8.37 11.90 -7.22
N VAL A 251 -7.69 11.26 -8.18
CA VAL A 251 -6.43 10.55 -7.96
C VAL A 251 -5.28 11.51 -7.70
N GLU A 252 -5.25 12.70 -8.29
CA GLU A 252 -4.28 13.75 -7.95
C GLU A 252 -4.48 14.27 -6.53
N ARG A 253 -5.74 14.32 -6.08
CA ARG A 253 -6.15 14.74 -4.73
C ARG A 253 -6.32 13.59 -3.74
N TRP A 254 -5.64 12.47 -3.99
CA TRP A 254 -5.78 11.23 -3.22
C TRP A 254 -5.54 11.39 -1.72
N TYR A 255 -4.79 12.42 -1.33
CA TYR A 255 -4.44 12.73 0.04
C TYR A 255 -5.53 13.45 0.84
N ILE A 256 -6.60 13.89 0.19
CA ILE A 256 -7.79 14.39 0.88
C ILE A 256 -8.50 13.17 1.46
N VAL A 257 -8.44 13.02 2.79
CA VAL A 257 -8.90 11.84 3.54
C VAL A 257 -10.02 12.14 4.53
#